data_AF-A0A9D9L3C1-F1
#
_entry.id   AF-A0A9D9L3C1-F1
#
_cell.length_a   1.000
_cell.length_b   1.000
_cell.length_c   1.000
_cell.angle_alpha   90.00
_cell.angle_beta   90.00
_cell.angle_gamma   90.00
#
_symmetry.space_group_name_H-M   'P 1'
#
loop_
_entity.id
_entity.type
_entity.pdbx_description
1 polymer ?
#
loop_
_entity_poly.entity_id
_entity_poly.type
_entity_poly.pdbx_seq_one_letter_code
_entity_poly.pdbx_strand_id
1 'polypeptide(L)' 'MENIGICDECGSRFLKSASKMASLCPECASLLYGYDNCAHVFEDGICAKCLWDGIRSDYTEKIHKENER' A
#
# COMPACT_ATOMS: atom_id res chain seq x y z
N MET A 1 17.14 -12.12 -3.67
CA MET A 1 16.65 -10.96 -4.44
C MET A 1 15.31 -10.59 -3.86
N GLU A 2 15.21 -9.47 -3.17
CA GLU A 2 13.94 -9.05 -2.56
C GLU A 2 12.99 -8.64 -3.69
N ASN A 3 11.81 -9.26 -3.74
CA ASN A 3 10.83 -9.05 -4.81
C ASN A 3 10.02 -7.77 -4.53
N ILE A 4 10.70 -6.62 -4.67
CA ILE A 4 10.14 -5.29 -4.42
C ILE A 4 9.49 -4.77 -5.71
N GLY A 5 8.31 -4.19 -5.58
CA GLY A 5 7.60 -3.46 -6.63
C GLY A 5 7.46 -1.97 -6.29
N ILE A 6 7.10 -1.19 -7.29
CA ILE A 6 6.63 0.19 -7.13
C ILE A 6 5.13 0.18 -7.40
N CYS A 7 4.35 0.78 -6.52
CA CYS A 7 2.90 0.86 -6.68
C CYS A 7 2.56 1.80 -7.83
N ASP A 8 1.80 1.33 -8.81
CA ASP A 8 1.39 2.14 -9.97
C ASP A 8 0.46 3.30 -9.57
N GLU A 9 -0.22 3.21 -8.41
CA GLU A 9 -1.19 4.22 -7.96
C GLU A 9 -0.58 5.31 -7.08
N CYS A 10 0.25 4.94 -6.09
CA CYS A 10 0.82 5.88 -5.13
C CYS A 10 2.33 6.09 -5.26
N GLY A 11 3.01 5.33 -6.14
CA GLY A 11 4.46 5.41 -6.33
C GLY A 11 5.30 4.84 -5.18
N SER A 12 4.67 4.34 -4.12
CA SER A 12 5.36 3.77 -2.96
C SER A 12 6.03 2.43 -3.28
N ARG A 13 7.15 2.15 -2.62
CA ARG A 13 7.78 0.83 -2.65
C ARG A 13 6.93 -0.17 -1.87
N PHE A 14 6.89 -1.41 -2.34
CA PHE A 14 6.24 -2.47 -1.59
C PHE A 14 6.83 -3.86 -1.88
N LEU A 15 6.65 -4.80 -0.96
CA LEU A 15 6.94 -6.22 -1.21
C LEU A 15 5.83 -6.84 -2.05
N LYS A 16 6.16 -7.37 -3.23
CA LYS A 16 5.18 -8.02 -4.12
C LYS A 16 4.53 -9.24 -3.47
N SER A 17 5.20 -9.91 -2.54
CA SER A 17 4.62 -11.02 -1.76
C SER A 17 3.59 -10.57 -0.72
N ALA A 18 3.63 -9.30 -0.29
CA ALA A 18 2.70 -8.75 0.69
C ALA A 18 1.38 -8.28 0.04
N SER A 19 1.35 -8.10 -1.29
CA SER A 19 0.15 -7.67 -2.01
C SER A 19 -0.48 -8.82 -2.80
N LYS A 20 -1.81 -8.77 -2.93
CA LYS A 20 -2.56 -9.66 -3.82
C LYS A 20 -2.50 -9.22 -5.28
N MET A 21 -2.01 -8.00 -5.54
CA MET A 21 -1.86 -7.44 -6.89
C MET A 21 -0.39 -7.24 -7.23
N ALA A 22 -0.02 -7.59 -8.46
CA ALA A 22 1.37 -7.53 -8.92
C ALA A 22 1.95 -6.10 -9.00
N SER A 23 1.07 -5.11 -9.19
CA SER A 23 1.44 -3.71 -9.43
C SER A 23 0.99 -2.74 -8.34
N LEU A 24 0.20 -3.17 -7.35
CA LEU A 24 -0.32 -2.29 -6.31
C LEU A 24 0.22 -2.70 -4.94
N CYS A 25 0.54 -1.72 -4.10
CA CYS A 25 0.85 -2.00 -2.70
C CYS A 25 -0.41 -2.52 -1.96
N PRO A 26 -0.25 -3.18 -0.80
CA PRO A 26 -1.38 -3.71 -0.05
C PRO A 26 -2.41 -2.65 0.32
N GLU A 27 -1.97 -1.41 0.58
CA GLU A 27 -2.84 -0.29 0.90
C GLU A 27 -3.77 0.06 -0.27
N CYS A 28 -3.21 0.34 -1.45
CA CYS A 28 -3.99 0.70 -2.63
C CYS A 28 -4.85 -0.47 -3.11
N ALA A 29 -4.34 -1.71 -3.04
CA ALA A 29 -5.11 -2.90 -3.39
C ALA A 29 -6.32 -3.08 -2.46
N SER A 30 -6.16 -2.84 -1.15
CA SER A 30 -7.24 -2.90 -0.19
C SER A 30 -8.25 -1.78 -0.42
N LEU A 31 -7.79 -0.54 -0.58
CA LEU A 31 -8.67 0.61 -0.72
C LEU A 31 -9.48 0.60 -2.03
N LEU A 32 -8.87 0.22 -3.15
CA LEU A 32 -9.50 0.29 -4.48
C LEU A 32 -10.31 -0.97 -4.82
N TYR A 33 -9.90 -2.14 -4.31
CA TYR A 33 -10.48 -3.43 -4.71
C TYR A 33 -10.99 -4.28 -3.53
N GLY A 34 -10.85 -3.80 -2.28
CA GLY A 34 -11.34 -4.50 -1.10
C GLY A 34 -10.51 -5.73 -0.70
N TYR A 35 -9.26 -5.85 -1.16
CA TYR A 35 -8.37 -6.92 -0.71
C TYR A 35 -7.96 -6.75 0.76
N ASP A 36 -7.48 -7.84 1.36
CA ASP A 36 -6.89 -7.79 2.71
C ASP A 36 -5.72 -6.81 2.75
N ASN A 37 -5.79 -5.84 3.67
CA ASN A 37 -4.71 -4.89 3.88
C ASN A 37 -3.61 -5.47 4.76
N CYS A 38 -2.40 -4.90 4.65
CA CYS A 38 -1.34 -5.14 5.60
C CYS A 38 -1.67 -4.46 6.93
N ALA A 39 -1.54 -5.19 8.04
CA ALA A 39 -1.51 -4.60 9.37
C ALA A 39 -0.16 -3.87 9.56
N HIS A 40 -0.10 -2.64 9.06
CA HIS A 40 1.11 -1.84 8.95
C HIS A 40 1.81 -1.68 10.30
N VAL A 41 3.10 -2.02 10.31
CA VAL A 41 4.01 -1.78 11.44
C VAL A 41 5.12 -0.91 10.90
N PHE A 42 5.13 0.36 11.29
CA PHE A 42 6.10 1.34 10.80
C PHE A 42 7.36 1.34 11.68
N GLU A 43 8.51 1.20 11.03
CA GLU A 43 9.84 1.38 11.61
C GLU A 43 10.59 2.36 10.70
N ASP A 44 11.11 3.45 11.27
CA ASP A 44 11.79 4.54 10.52
C ASP A 44 10.99 5.11 9.33
N GLY A 45 9.65 5.15 9.46
CA GLY A 45 8.76 5.70 8.43
C GLY A 45 8.43 4.74 7.28
N ILE A 46 8.89 3.48 7.33
CA ILE A 46 8.57 2.46 6.35
C ILE A 46 7.92 1.28 7.05
N CYS A 47 6.91 0.66 6.43
CA CYS A 47 6.32 -0.54 6.98
C CYS A 47 7.29 -1.72 6.91
N ALA A 48 7.67 -2.29 8.06
CA ALA A 48 8.58 -3.44 8.13
C ALA A 48 8.04 -4.71 7.44
N LYS A 49 6.71 -4.81 7.27
CA LYS A 49 6.05 -6.01 6.69
C LYS A 49 5.83 -5.92 5.19
N CYS A 50 5.51 -4.73 4.67
CA CYS A 50 5.15 -4.57 3.25
C CYS A 50 5.98 -3.51 2.53
N LEU A 51 6.90 -2.83 3.21
CA LEU A 51 7.74 -1.74 2.72
C LEU A 51 7.02 -0.48 2.23
N TRP A 52 5.70 -0.41 2.43
CA TRP A 52 4.93 0.79 2.17
C TRP A 52 5.41 1.94 3.07
N ASP A 53 5.70 3.08 2.48
CA ASP A 53 6.22 4.29 3.15
C ASP A 53 5.11 5.22 3.67
N GLY A 54 3.86 4.79 3.63
CA GLY A 54 2.72 5.59 4.06
C GLY A 54 2.22 6.59 3.01
N ILE A 55 2.87 6.69 1.84
CA ILE A 55 2.45 7.61 0.79
C ILE A 55 1.19 7.09 0.10
N ARG A 56 0.26 8.01 -0.11
CA ARG A 56 -0.97 7.83 -0.89
C ARG A 56 -1.05 8.91 -1.97
N SER A 57 -1.65 8.57 -3.10
CA SER A 57 -1.97 9.56 -4.13
C SER A 57 -3.18 10.38 -3.72
N ASP A 58 -3.35 11.57 -4.31
CA ASP A 58 -4.51 12.43 -4.09
C ASP A 58 -5.86 11.72 -4.28
N TYR A 59 -5.90 10.74 -5.20
CA TYR A 59 -7.10 9.94 -5.44
C TYR A 59 -7.36 8.96 -4.29
N THR A 60 -6.36 8.17 -3.92
CA THR A 60 -6.49 7.22 -2.80
C THR A 60 -6.70 7.92 -1.44
N GLU A 61 -6.13 9.11 -1.23
CA GLU A 61 -6.38 9.92 -0.03
C GLU A 61 -7.84 10.37 0.09
N LYS A 62 -8.49 10.73 -1.03
CA LYS A 62 -9.90 11.10 -1.03
C LYS A 62 -10.78 9.91 -0.64
N ILE A 63 -10.55 8.75 -1.24
CA ILE A 63 -11.33 7.53 -0.95
C ILE A 63 -11.14 7.12 0.51
N HIS A 64 -9.91 7.16 1.02
CA HIS A 64 -9.64 6.83 2.42
C HIS A 64 -10.46 7.71 3.38
N LYS A 65 -10.44 9.03 3.17
CA LYS A 65 -11.21 9.98 4.00
C LYS A 65 -12.71 9.80 3.90
N GLU A 66 -13.23 9.37 2.76
CA GLU A 66 -14.66 9.07 2.58
C GLU A 66 -15.07 7.81 3.35
N ASN A 67 -14.21 6.79 3.40
CA ASN A 67 -14.46 5.54 4.12
C ASN A 67 -14.35 5.67 5.65
N GLU A 68 -13.70 6.72 6.16
CA GLU A 68 -13.55 7.00 7.60
C GLU A 68 -14.70 7.84 8.19
N ARG A 69 -15.69 8.25 7.39
CA ARG A 69 -16.89 9.01 7.84
C ARG A 69 -18.00 8.09 8.29
#